data_AF-B3NDW1-F1
#
_entry.id   AF-B3NDW1-F1
#
_cell.length_a   1.000
_cell.length_b   1.000
_cell.length_c   1.000
_cell.angle_alpha   90.00
_cell.angle_beta   90.00
_cell.angle_gamma   90.00
#
_symmetry.space_group_name_H-M   'P 1'
#
loop_
_entity.id
_entity.type
_entity.pdbx_description
1 polymer ?
#
loop_
_entity_poly.entity_id
_entity_poly.type
_entity_poly.pdbx_seq_one_letter_code
_entity_poly.pdbx_strand_id
1 'polypeptide(L)'
;MNASEDYFMMDPTENVSQVLDENRNNTDSLRTHPSVEEYYENMTAFLSLAIFIASLLTILNISIFATTVSRLRRHLEKPLLSPSIMMVGLYPIISVAALVTILVPYSWFVCHTVMHVMFMVGGPVFRTLLFRYVSSEQNYVKETAGEAVQLNTPPCCCCCLCLPMVIPTKAKLCISRYMVWQMPFWQGSIMLVMNILYYRDIQLYRQVMFFFIPFIICSIVLGVWSLQITVRMITKVRGDYQLRKKMFCLQLVVMLCKLQYLVLYDQLDSIQMGGEYPINHTVYKQTIINILILVEMVLVSMMAQSAYRTPVQVQIDEVNKEKEVTRI
;
A
#
# COMPACT_ATOMS: atom_id res chain seq x y z
N MET A 1 -78.85 -8.91 -12.23
CA MET A 1 -78.81 -8.87 -10.75
C MET A 1 -77.51 -9.52 -10.32
N ASN A 2 -76.63 -8.69 -9.76
CA ASN A 2 -75.33 -8.91 -9.11
C ASN A 2 -74.31 -9.93 -9.64
N ALA A 3 -73.31 -9.36 -10.31
CA ALA A 3 -71.91 -9.70 -10.12
C ALA A 3 -71.42 -9.16 -8.76
N SER A 4 -70.61 -9.94 -8.06
CA SER A 4 -69.78 -9.48 -6.95
C SER A 4 -68.53 -10.34 -6.95
N GLU A 5 -67.56 -9.93 -7.76
CA GLU A 5 -66.16 -10.38 -7.70
C GLU A 5 -65.52 -9.73 -6.46
N ASP A 6 -65.13 -10.55 -5.49
CA ASP A 6 -64.25 -10.14 -4.40
C ASP A 6 -62.83 -9.93 -4.94
N TYR A 7 -62.57 -8.73 -5.47
CA TYR A 7 -61.21 -8.24 -5.69
C TYR A 7 -60.61 -7.88 -4.33
N PHE A 8 -59.79 -8.78 -3.79
CA PHE A 8 -58.85 -8.49 -2.73
C PHE A 8 -57.83 -7.46 -3.25
N MET A 9 -58.09 -6.18 -3.03
CA MET A 9 -57.16 -5.08 -3.29
C MET A 9 -55.97 -5.23 -2.34
N MET A 10 -54.94 -5.95 -2.77
CA MET A 10 -53.63 -5.99 -2.12
C MET A 10 -52.91 -4.66 -2.41
N ASP A 11 -52.50 -3.96 -1.36
CA ASP A 11 -51.98 -2.59 -1.40
C ASP A 11 -50.68 -2.53 -2.23
N PRO A 12 -50.59 -1.72 -3.30
CA PRO A 12 -49.37 -1.60 -4.12
C PRO A 12 -48.14 -1.13 -3.33
N THR A 13 -48.33 -0.54 -2.15
CA THR A 13 -47.24 -0.10 -1.25
C THR A 13 -46.53 -1.29 -0.58
N GLU A 14 -47.25 -2.38 -0.31
CA GLU A 14 -46.76 -3.60 0.34
C GLU A 14 -45.87 -4.41 -0.62
N ASN A 15 -46.22 -4.42 -1.90
CA ASN A 15 -45.46 -5.11 -2.95
C ASN A 15 -44.13 -4.37 -3.26
N VAL A 16 -44.12 -3.03 -3.22
CA VAL A 16 -42.90 -2.24 -3.39
C VAL A 16 -41.95 -2.39 -2.19
N SER A 17 -42.49 -2.44 -0.97
CA SER A 17 -41.68 -2.67 0.23
C SER A 17 -41.10 -4.09 0.26
N GLN A 18 -41.87 -5.11 -0.12
CA GLN A 18 -41.37 -6.48 -0.27
C GLN A 18 -40.26 -6.59 -1.33
N VAL A 19 -40.43 -5.98 -2.51
CA VAL A 19 -39.40 -5.98 -3.56
C VAL A 19 -38.14 -5.22 -3.14
N LEU A 20 -38.27 -4.15 -2.35
CA LEU A 20 -37.14 -3.42 -1.79
C LEU A 20 -36.42 -4.23 -0.70
N ASP A 21 -37.16 -4.91 0.17
CA ASP A 21 -36.60 -5.75 1.23
C ASP A 21 -35.97 -7.03 0.67
N GLU A 22 -36.55 -7.63 -0.37
CA GLU A 22 -36.00 -8.79 -1.07
C GLU A 22 -34.75 -8.42 -1.85
N ASN A 23 -34.74 -7.30 -2.57
CA ASN A 23 -33.52 -6.77 -3.19
C ASN A 23 -32.46 -6.41 -2.14
N ARG A 24 -32.85 -5.84 -0.98
CA ARG A 24 -31.93 -5.52 0.10
C ARG A 24 -31.33 -6.79 0.70
N ASN A 25 -32.14 -7.81 0.98
CA ASN A 25 -31.68 -9.10 1.47
C ASN A 25 -30.79 -9.83 0.46
N ASN A 26 -31.08 -9.75 -0.84
CA ASN A 26 -30.21 -10.31 -1.88
C ASN A 26 -28.88 -9.56 -1.97
N THR A 27 -28.91 -8.23 -1.83
CA THR A 27 -27.71 -7.38 -1.84
C THR A 27 -26.85 -7.60 -0.60
N ASP A 28 -27.47 -7.81 0.56
CA ASP A 28 -26.79 -8.13 1.82
C ASP A 28 -26.22 -9.56 1.77
N SER A 29 -26.98 -10.53 1.24
CA SER A 29 -26.51 -11.89 0.97
C SER A 29 -25.25 -11.88 0.09
N LEU A 30 -25.21 -11.11 -1.00
CA LEU A 30 -24.04 -10.97 -1.89
C LEU A 30 -22.79 -10.34 -1.26
N ARG A 31 -22.96 -9.61 -0.15
CA ARG A 31 -21.90 -8.80 0.49
C ARG A 31 -21.50 -9.33 1.86
N THR A 32 -22.18 -10.34 2.38
CA THR A 32 -21.85 -10.97 3.65
C THR A 32 -20.68 -11.94 3.45
N HIS A 33 -19.71 -11.87 4.36
CA HIS A 33 -18.59 -12.81 4.36
C HIS A 33 -18.99 -14.12 5.04
N PRO A 34 -18.72 -15.28 4.42
CA PRO A 34 -19.05 -16.57 5.02
C PRO A 34 -18.18 -16.85 6.25
N SER A 35 -18.69 -17.72 7.12
CA SER A 35 -17.87 -18.30 8.19
C SER A 35 -16.76 -19.18 7.60
N VAL A 36 -15.72 -19.46 8.39
CA VAL A 36 -14.60 -20.30 7.92
C VAL A 36 -15.07 -21.72 7.58
N GLU A 37 -16.01 -22.26 8.36
CA GLU A 37 -16.59 -23.59 8.14
C GLU A 37 -17.36 -23.64 6.83
N GLU A 38 -18.33 -22.74 6.64
CA GLU A 38 -19.13 -22.66 5.41
C GLU A 38 -18.28 -22.40 4.16
N TYR A 39 -17.18 -21.65 4.31
CA TYR A 39 -16.24 -21.36 3.23
C TYR A 39 -15.51 -22.60 2.72
N TYR A 40 -15.02 -23.46 3.62
CA TYR A 40 -14.31 -24.68 3.23
C TYR A 40 -15.26 -25.80 2.80
N GLU A 41 -16.48 -25.86 3.34
CA GLU A 41 -17.49 -26.84 2.91
C GLU A 41 -17.97 -26.60 1.48
N ASN A 42 -18.10 -25.33 1.08
CA ASN A 42 -18.61 -24.94 -0.24
C ASN A 42 -17.50 -24.49 -1.20
N MET A 43 -16.25 -24.85 -0.91
CA MET A 43 -15.09 -24.36 -1.66
C MET A 43 -15.11 -24.86 -3.12
N THR A 44 -15.15 -23.92 -4.06
CA THR A 44 -15.11 -24.25 -5.50
C THR A 44 -13.68 -24.56 -5.97
N ALA A 45 -13.56 -25.24 -7.11
CA ALA A 45 -12.27 -25.53 -7.72
C ALA A 45 -11.43 -24.27 -8.01
N PHE A 46 -12.07 -23.15 -8.33
CA PHE A 46 -11.40 -21.86 -8.52
C PHE A 46 -10.73 -21.38 -7.23
N LEU A 47 -11.44 -21.42 -6.10
CA LEU A 47 -10.91 -20.97 -4.81
C LEU A 47 -9.77 -21.89 -4.33
N SER A 48 -9.91 -23.19 -4.51
CA SER A 48 -8.85 -24.15 -4.20
C SER A 48 -7.56 -23.87 -5.00
N LEU A 49 -7.70 -23.67 -6.32
CA LEU A 49 -6.59 -23.31 -7.20
C LEU A 49 -5.97 -21.96 -6.81
N ALA A 50 -6.81 -20.97 -6.48
CA ALA A 50 -6.39 -19.66 -6.01
C ALA A 50 -5.53 -19.76 -4.74
N ILE A 51 -5.97 -20.54 -3.74
CA ILE A 51 -5.21 -20.77 -2.50
C ILE A 51 -3.86 -21.44 -2.80
N PHE A 52 -3.85 -22.44 -3.69
CA PHE A 52 -2.63 -23.12 -4.09
C PHE A 52 -1.62 -22.16 -4.73
N ILE A 53 -2.06 -21.38 -5.73
CA ILE A 53 -1.22 -20.37 -6.41
C ILE A 53 -0.76 -19.30 -5.42
N ALA A 54 -1.65 -18.79 -4.57
CA ALA A 54 -1.34 -17.76 -3.59
C ALA A 54 -0.27 -18.24 -2.58
N SER A 55 -0.36 -19.50 -2.16
CA SER A 55 0.63 -20.14 -1.28
C SER A 55 1.99 -20.23 -1.95
N LEU A 56 2.05 -20.68 -3.20
CA LEU A 56 3.29 -20.75 -3.99
C LEU A 56 3.93 -19.37 -4.16
N LEU A 57 3.16 -18.35 -4.52
CA LEU A 57 3.64 -16.97 -4.66
C LEU A 57 4.18 -16.42 -3.34
N THR A 58 3.53 -16.73 -2.22
CA THR A 58 3.97 -16.32 -0.88
C THR A 58 5.29 -16.99 -0.51
N ILE A 59 5.43 -18.30 -0.73
CA ILE A 59 6.67 -19.05 -0.50
C ILE A 59 7.81 -18.50 -1.37
N LEU A 60 7.52 -18.23 -2.64
CA LEU A 60 8.48 -17.61 -3.55
C LEU A 60 8.95 -16.25 -3.03
N ASN A 61 8.02 -15.40 -2.58
CA ASN A 61 8.38 -14.08 -2.06
C ASN A 61 9.22 -14.15 -0.76
N ILE A 62 8.90 -15.09 0.13
CA ILE A 62 9.71 -15.37 1.33
C ILE A 62 11.12 -15.84 0.94
N SER A 63 11.23 -16.70 -0.08
CA SER A 63 12.52 -17.19 -0.59
C SER A 63 13.37 -16.08 -1.20
N ILE A 64 12.74 -15.18 -1.97
CA ILE A 64 13.38 -13.96 -2.50
C ILE A 64 13.85 -13.07 -1.36
N PHE A 65 13.02 -12.85 -0.34
CA PHE A 65 13.38 -12.08 0.85
C PHE A 65 14.60 -12.69 1.57
N ALA A 66 14.58 -13.99 1.87
CA ALA A 66 15.69 -14.67 2.56
C ALA A 66 17.00 -14.58 1.78
N THR A 67 16.96 -14.77 0.45
CA THR A 67 18.12 -14.63 -0.43
C THR A 67 18.64 -13.20 -0.47
N THR A 68 17.74 -12.22 -0.48
CA THR A 68 18.09 -10.80 -0.47
C THR A 68 18.73 -10.41 0.86
N VAL A 69 18.11 -10.75 1.99
CA VAL A 69 18.67 -10.49 3.33
C VAL A 69 20.04 -11.14 3.51
N SER A 70 20.21 -12.38 3.03
CA SER A 70 21.50 -13.07 3.08
C SER A 70 22.58 -12.31 2.32
N ARG A 71 22.26 -11.76 1.14
CA ARG A 71 23.18 -10.90 0.38
C ARG A 71 23.44 -9.57 1.09
N LEU A 72 22.41 -8.92 1.61
CA LEU A 72 22.53 -7.65 2.32
C LEU A 72 23.45 -7.79 3.54
N ARG A 73 23.31 -8.87 4.32
CA ARG A 73 24.16 -9.15 5.50
C ARG A 73 25.63 -9.35 5.16
N ARG A 74 25.94 -9.84 3.95
CA ARG A 74 27.32 -10.05 3.49
C ARG A 74 27.98 -8.77 2.95
N HIS A 75 27.21 -7.84 2.39
CA HIS A 75 27.76 -6.71 1.61
C HIS A 75 27.44 -5.31 2.16
N LEU A 76 26.57 -5.18 3.17
CA LEU A 76 26.28 -3.89 3.80
C LEU A 76 26.77 -3.82 5.23
N GLU A 77 27.26 -2.64 5.59
CA GLU A 77 27.61 -2.31 6.96
C GLU A 77 26.37 -2.22 7.85
N LYS A 78 26.58 -2.50 9.16
CA LYS A 78 25.54 -2.51 10.20
C LYS A 78 24.59 -1.30 10.18
N PRO A 79 25.02 -0.02 10.00
CA PRO A 79 24.10 1.12 10.03
C PRO A 79 23.14 1.19 8.84
N LEU A 80 23.50 0.65 7.68
CA LEU A 80 22.61 0.60 6.49
C LEU A 80 21.82 -0.72 6.41
N LEU A 81 22.33 -1.77 7.05
CA LEU A 81 21.76 -3.11 7.02
C LEU A 81 20.34 -3.15 7.59
N SER A 82 20.15 -2.63 8.81
CA SER A 82 18.85 -2.68 9.49
C SER A 82 17.71 -2.02 8.69
N PRO A 83 17.80 -0.74 8.28
CA PRO A 83 16.73 -0.10 7.51
C PRO A 83 16.55 -0.73 6.12
N SER A 84 17.61 -1.27 5.50
CA SER A 84 17.48 -2.01 4.23
C SER A 84 16.72 -3.32 4.39
N ILE A 85 16.99 -4.09 5.46
CA ILE A 85 16.22 -5.30 5.77
C ILE A 85 14.76 -4.96 6.04
N MET A 86 14.48 -3.89 6.79
CA MET A 86 13.11 -3.44 7.05
C MET A 86 12.36 -3.10 5.74
N MET A 87 13.02 -2.42 4.79
CA MET A 87 12.44 -2.13 3.47
C MET A 87 12.07 -3.39 2.68
N VAL A 88 13.00 -4.34 2.59
CA VAL A 88 12.76 -5.58 1.84
C VAL A 88 11.77 -6.48 2.58
N GLY A 89 11.67 -6.37 3.91
CA GLY A 89 10.73 -7.10 4.75
C GLY A 89 9.27 -6.70 4.60
N LEU A 90 8.98 -5.53 4.00
CA LEU A 90 7.60 -5.11 3.76
C LEU A 90 6.87 -6.09 2.84
N TYR A 91 7.51 -6.47 1.72
CA TYR A 91 6.91 -7.31 0.67
C TYR A 91 6.41 -8.67 1.16
N PRO A 92 7.20 -9.49 1.89
CA PRO A 92 6.71 -10.78 2.39
C PRO A 92 5.62 -10.62 3.45
N ILE A 93 5.65 -9.57 4.29
CA ILE A 93 4.59 -9.33 5.28
C ILE A 93 3.26 -9.04 4.57
N ILE A 94 3.28 -8.20 3.53
CA ILE A 94 2.10 -7.90 2.71
C ILE A 94 1.60 -9.16 1.99
N SER A 95 2.51 -10.02 1.50
CA SER A 95 2.13 -11.27 0.86
C SER A 95 1.44 -12.25 1.82
N VAL A 96 1.96 -12.38 3.05
CA VAL A 96 1.32 -13.19 4.08
C VAL A 96 -0.07 -12.65 4.41
N ALA A 97 -0.23 -11.34 4.55
CA ALA A 97 -1.55 -10.74 4.79
C ALA A 97 -2.52 -10.99 3.62
N ALA A 98 -2.04 -10.93 2.37
CA ALA A 98 -2.86 -11.24 1.19
C ALA A 98 -3.25 -12.72 1.15
N LEU A 99 -2.36 -13.64 1.52
CA LEU A 99 -2.68 -15.06 1.66
C LEU A 99 -3.72 -15.30 2.76
N VAL A 100 -3.55 -14.70 3.95
CA VAL A 100 -4.52 -14.81 5.06
C VAL A 100 -5.90 -14.31 4.64
N THR A 101 -5.94 -13.26 3.82
CA THR A 101 -7.19 -12.74 3.26
C THR A 101 -7.94 -13.75 2.41
N ILE A 102 -7.21 -14.54 1.60
CA ILE A 102 -7.80 -15.60 0.76
C ILE A 102 -8.19 -16.82 1.62
N LEU A 103 -7.42 -17.13 2.66
CA LEU A 103 -7.70 -18.27 3.55
C LEU A 103 -8.86 -18.00 4.51
N VAL A 104 -9.04 -16.74 4.93
CA VAL A 104 -10.03 -16.31 5.92
C VAL A 104 -10.73 -15.04 5.39
N PRO A 105 -11.78 -15.19 4.54
CA PRO A 105 -12.48 -14.06 3.94
C PRO A 105 -13.02 -13.06 4.98
N TYR A 106 -13.47 -13.55 6.13
CA TYR A 106 -13.97 -12.72 7.23
C TYR A 106 -12.93 -11.70 7.75
N SER A 107 -11.64 -12.03 7.68
CA SER A 107 -10.54 -11.16 8.11
C SER A 107 -10.02 -10.23 7.01
N TRP A 108 -10.67 -10.18 5.84
CA TRP A 108 -10.22 -9.40 4.68
C TRP A 108 -9.92 -7.94 5.03
N PHE A 109 -10.82 -7.26 5.74
CA PHE A 109 -10.67 -5.83 6.00
C PHE A 109 -9.52 -5.52 6.97
N VAL A 110 -9.31 -6.41 7.96
CA VAL A 110 -8.16 -6.33 8.88
C VAL A 110 -6.85 -6.56 8.12
N CYS A 111 -6.78 -7.59 7.29
CA CYS A 111 -5.59 -7.87 6.49
C CYS A 111 -5.28 -6.72 5.51
N HIS A 112 -6.31 -6.12 4.92
CA HIS A 112 -6.15 -4.93 4.08
C HIS A 112 -5.59 -3.73 4.85
N THR A 113 -6.01 -3.57 6.09
CA THR A 113 -5.46 -2.55 7.01
C THR A 113 -3.99 -2.81 7.29
N VAL A 114 -3.61 -4.07 7.56
CA VAL A 114 -2.20 -4.46 7.76
C VAL A 114 -1.37 -4.13 6.53
N MET A 115 -1.78 -4.57 5.34
CA MET A 115 -1.08 -4.26 4.09
C MET A 115 -0.89 -2.75 3.90
N HIS A 116 -1.95 -1.98 4.14
CA HIS A 116 -1.92 -0.53 4.02
C HIS A 116 -0.93 0.14 4.98
N VAL A 117 -0.95 -0.26 6.25
CA VAL A 117 -0.02 0.26 7.27
C VAL A 117 1.42 -0.08 6.90
N MET A 118 1.68 -1.30 6.42
CA MET A 118 3.03 -1.71 5.97
C MET A 118 3.54 -0.85 4.81
N PHE A 119 2.69 -0.50 3.84
CA PHE A 119 3.07 0.44 2.79
C PHE A 119 3.43 1.82 3.34
N MET A 120 2.64 2.33 4.29
CA MET A 120 2.88 3.66 4.89
C MET A 120 4.13 3.69 5.76
N VAL A 121 4.45 2.60 6.46
CA VAL A 121 5.70 2.44 7.23
C VAL A 121 6.94 2.45 6.33
N GLY A 122 6.81 2.02 5.07
CA GLY A 122 7.92 2.05 4.11
C GLY A 122 8.52 3.44 3.89
N GLY A 123 7.71 4.50 3.95
CA GLY A 123 8.19 5.89 3.83
C GLY A 123 9.20 6.28 4.93
N PRO A 124 8.81 6.23 6.23
CA PRO A 124 9.73 6.52 7.34
C PRO A 124 10.98 5.65 7.35
N VAL A 125 10.84 4.36 7.04
CA VAL A 125 11.97 3.43 6.95
C VAL A 125 12.92 3.87 5.82
N PHE A 126 12.39 4.21 4.64
CA PHE A 126 13.19 4.70 3.52
C PHE A 126 13.89 6.02 3.85
N ARG A 127 13.21 6.98 4.50
CA ARG A 127 13.84 8.21 4.98
C ARG A 127 14.99 7.92 5.94
N THR A 128 14.80 6.97 6.85
CA THR A 128 15.86 6.55 7.79
C THR A 128 17.06 5.98 7.03
N LEU A 129 16.81 5.15 6.02
CA LEU A 129 17.87 4.63 5.14
C LEU A 129 18.65 5.77 4.47
N LEU A 130 17.96 6.78 3.92
CA LEU A 130 18.59 7.93 3.25
C LEU A 130 19.55 8.71 4.17
N PHE A 131 19.18 8.97 5.42
CA PHE A 131 20.06 9.70 6.34
C PHE A 131 21.22 8.85 6.88
N ARG A 132 21.11 7.52 6.84
CA ARG A 132 22.25 6.64 7.13
C ARG A 132 23.34 6.71 6.04
N TYR A 133 22.99 7.04 4.79
CA TYR A 133 23.98 7.28 3.73
C TYR A 133 24.83 8.54 3.98
N VAL A 134 24.30 9.56 4.65
CA VAL A 134 25.06 10.78 5.00
C VAL A 134 25.53 10.74 6.46
N SER A 135 25.57 9.53 7.05
CA SER A 135 25.84 9.23 8.47
C SER A 135 24.83 9.81 9.47
N SER A 136 24.38 11.05 9.29
CA SER A 136 23.41 11.73 10.16
C SER A 136 22.82 12.98 9.51
N GLU A 137 21.60 13.37 9.92
CA GLU A 137 20.99 14.67 9.60
C GLU A 137 21.91 15.85 9.99
N GLN A 138 22.68 15.70 11.09
CA GLN A 138 23.58 16.75 11.56
C GLN A 138 24.83 16.89 10.68
N ASN A 139 25.33 15.79 10.11
CA ASN A 139 26.46 15.82 9.20
C ASN A 139 26.06 16.41 7.86
N TYR A 140 24.85 16.11 7.37
CA TYR A 140 24.31 16.73 6.16
C TYR A 140 24.29 18.26 6.26
N VAL A 141 23.77 18.82 7.36
CA VAL A 141 23.70 20.28 7.56
C VAL A 141 25.09 20.91 7.62
N LYS A 142 26.08 20.20 8.19
CA LYS A 142 27.48 20.66 8.25
C LYS A 142 28.17 20.61 6.87
N GLU A 143 27.97 19.54 6.11
CA GLU A 143 28.60 19.31 4.80
C GLU A 143 28.02 20.23 3.71
N THR A 144 26.74 20.58 3.80
CA THR A 144 26.05 21.31 2.72
C THR A 144 26.14 22.83 2.87
N ALA A 145 26.65 23.37 4.00
CA ALA A 145 26.86 24.81 4.26
C ALA A 145 25.70 25.77 3.86
N GLY A 146 24.47 25.28 3.74
CA GLY A 146 23.31 26.08 3.31
C GLY A 146 23.03 26.08 1.79
N GLU A 147 23.58 25.15 1.01
CA GLU A 147 23.24 25.03 -0.42
C GLU A 147 21.75 24.79 -0.60
N ALA A 148 21.11 25.67 -1.35
CA ALA A 148 19.66 25.69 -1.44
C ALA A 148 19.16 24.55 -2.34
N VAL A 149 18.08 23.90 -1.92
CA VAL A 149 17.50 22.77 -2.63
C VAL A 149 16.19 23.22 -3.25
N GLN A 150 16.05 22.95 -4.55
CA GLN A 150 14.82 23.28 -5.26
C GLN A 150 13.69 22.36 -4.77
N LEU A 151 12.64 22.98 -4.21
CA LEU A 151 11.42 22.30 -3.76
C LEU A 151 10.45 21.96 -4.91
N ASN A 152 10.78 22.39 -6.13
CA ASN A 152 9.98 22.10 -7.32
C ASN A 152 10.17 20.63 -7.75
N THR A 153 9.49 19.75 -7.02
CA THR A 153 9.52 18.30 -7.21
C THR A 153 8.08 17.78 -7.35
N PRO A 154 7.80 16.85 -8.27
CA PRO A 154 6.48 16.22 -8.38
C PRO A 154 6.16 15.44 -7.10
N PRO A 155 4.89 15.34 -6.67
CA PRO A 155 3.65 15.68 -7.40
C PRO A 155 3.16 17.14 -7.26
N CYS A 156 3.66 17.89 -6.27
CA CYS A 156 3.15 19.22 -5.95
C CYS A 156 3.60 20.31 -6.94
N CYS A 157 4.57 20.05 -7.82
CA CYS A 157 4.98 20.99 -8.87
C CYS A 157 3.85 21.35 -9.83
N CYS A 158 2.85 20.47 -10.01
CA CYS A 158 1.71 20.69 -10.89
C CYS A 158 0.58 21.48 -10.20
N CYS A 159 0.38 21.30 -8.89
CA CYS A 159 -0.68 21.97 -8.12
C CYS A 159 -0.22 23.31 -7.50
N CYS A 160 1.09 23.48 -7.28
CA CYS A 160 1.69 24.65 -6.65
C CYS A 160 2.95 25.10 -7.42
N LEU A 161 2.76 25.81 -8.54
CA LEU A 161 3.81 26.30 -9.46
C LEU A 161 4.87 27.22 -8.81
N CYS A 162 4.68 27.64 -7.56
CA CYS A 162 5.46 28.73 -6.94
C CYS A 162 6.25 28.31 -5.68
N LEU A 163 6.61 27.02 -5.49
CA LEU A 163 7.38 26.65 -4.30
C LEU A 163 8.84 27.14 -4.38
N PRO A 164 9.28 28.02 -3.46
CA PRO A 164 10.61 28.64 -3.52
C PRO A 164 11.73 27.65 -3.21
N MET A 165 12.95 28.01 -3.61
CA MET A 165 14.16 27.30 -3.20
C MET A 165 14.29 27.39 -1.68
N VAL A 166 14.43 26.26 -0.98
CA VAL A 166 14.56 26.26 0.48
C VAL A 166 15.92 25.74 0.88
N ILE A 167 16.57 26.52 1.74
CA ILE A 167 17.81 26.15 2.38
C ILE A 167 17.50 25.07 3.43
N PRO A 168 18.10 23.88 3.34
CA PRO A 168 17.84 22.80 4.28
C PRO A 168 18.44 23.11 5.65
N THR A 169 17.61 23.64 6.56
CA THR A 169 17.97 23.85 7.97
C THR A 169 17.56 22.65 8.84
N LYS A 170 18.13 22.54 10.05
CA LYS A 170 17.75 21.49 11.03
C LYS A 170 16.24 21.47 11.30
N ALA A 171 15.60 22.64 11.36
CA ALA A 171 14.16 22.75 11.54
C ALA A 171 13.38 22.19 10.34
N LYS A 172 13.83 22.46 9.10
CA LYS A 172 13.19 21.95 7.87
C LYS A 172 13.38 20.44 7.71
N LEU A 173 14.54 19.89 8.10
CA LEU A 173 14.75 18.44 8.17
C LEU A 173 13.84 17.78 9.21
N CYS A 174 13.65 18.41 10.37
CA CYS A 174 12.72 17.96 11.39
C CYS A 174 11.27 17.96 10.88
N ILE A 175 10.85 19.01 10.16
CA ILE A 175 9.55 19.08 9.50
C ILE A 175 9.41 17.95 8.47
N SER A 176 10.40 17.73 7.61
CA SER A 176 10.41 16.62 6.66
C SER A 176 10.23 15.26 7.36
N ARG A 177 10.84 15.06 8.54
CA ARG A 177 10.65 13.85 9.36
C ARG A 177 9.18 13.68 9.76
N TYR A 178 8.57 14.73 10.30
CA TYR A 178 7.15 14.69 10.68
C TYR A 178 6.22 14.48 9.49
N MET A 179 6.50 15.06 8.32
CA MET A 179 5.70 14.87 7.10
C MET A 179 5.70 13.43 6.58
N VAL A 180 6.76 12.66 6.89
CA VAL A 180 6.82 11.24 6.52
C VAL A 180 6.23 10.35 7.64
N TRP A 181 6.52 10.67 8.91
CA TRP A 181 5.97 9.92 10.05
C TRP A 181 4.47 10.08 10.26
N GLN A 182 3.88 11.19 9.79
CA GLN A 182 2.43 11.37 9.83
C GLN A 182 1.69 10.34 8.98
N MET A 183 2.30 9.81 7.90
CA MET A 183 1.64 8.84 7.01
C MET A 183 1.13 7.60 7.75
N PRO A 184 1.99 6.79 8.40
CA PRO A 184 1.51 5.60 9.11
C PRO A 184 0.63 5.94 10.31
N PHE A 185 0.86 7.08 10.97
CA PHE A 185 0.09 7.46 12.16
C PHE A 185 -1.34 7.86 11.82
N TRP A 186 -1.52 8.85 10.94
CA TRP A 186 -2.83 9.33 10.53
C TRP A 186 -3.58 8.28 9.73
N GLN A 187 -2.94 7.69 8.72
CA GLN A 187 -3.63 6.70 7.89
C GLN A 187 -3.87 5.39 8.63
N GLY A 188 -2.96 4.97 9.52
CA GLY A 188 -3.18 3.81 10.38
C GLY A 188 -4.36 4.02 11.33
N SER A 189 -4.45 5.21 11.93
CA SER A 189 -5.57 5.57 12.83
C SER A 189 -6.89 5.62 12.08
N ILE A 190 -6.92 6.24 10.88
CA ILE A 190 -8.12 6.26 10.02
C ILE A 190 -8.53 4.84 9.66
N MET A 191 -7.60 3.99 9.19
CA MET A 191 -7.93 2.61 8.81
C MET A 191 -8.42 1.79 10.01
N LEU A 192 -7.88 2.00 11.21
CA LEU A 192 -8.34 1.33 12.42
C LEU A 192 -9.77 1.74 12.77
N VAL A 193 -10.08 3.04 12.75
CA VAL A 193 -11.45 3.55 12.96
C VAL A 193 -12.40 2.97 11.92
N MET A 194 -11.99 2.98 10.65
CA MET A 194 -12.78 2.38 9.57
C MET A 194 -13.00 0.89 9.80
N ASN A 195 -12.02 0.16 10.34
CA ASN A 195 -12.13 -1.26 10.67
C ASN A 195 -13.20 -1.52 11.73
N ILE A 196 -13.17 -0.75 12.82
CA ILE A 196 -14.20 -0.83 13.87
C ILE A 196 -15.59 -0.52 13.29
N LEU A 197 -15.69 0.54 12.49
CA LEU A 197 -16.96 0.93 11.86
C LEU A 197 -17.48 -0.16 10.93
N TYR A 198 -16.62 -0.78 10.11
CA TYR A 198 -17.02 -1.84 9.19
C TYR A 198 -17.71 -3.01 9.89
N TYR A 199 -17.14 -3.49 11.01
CA TYR A 199 -17.69 -4.64 11.74
C TYR A 199 -18.86 -4.29 12.66
N ARG A 200 -18.98 -3.03 13.09
CA ARG A 200 -20.02 -2.59 14.03
C ARG A 200 -21.24 -1.96 13.35
N ASP A 201 -21.02 -1.16 12.31
CA ASP A 201 -22.04 -0.42 11.58
C ASP A 201 -21.60 -0.13 10.13
N ILE A 202 -21.96 -1.03 9.23
CA ILE A 202 -21.60 -0.95 7.81
C ILE A 202 -22.23 0.25 7.09
N GLN A 203 -23.37 0.75 7.57
CA GLN A 203 -24.05 1.90 6.97
C GLN A 203 -23.31 3.19 7.31
N LEU A 204 -22.94 3.34 8.59
CA LEU A 204 -22.11 4.46 9.04
C LEU A 204 -20.73 4.44 8.37
N TYR A 205 -20.13 3.25 8.19
CA TYR A 205 -18.90 3.09 7.42
C TYR A 205 -19.00 3.70 6.01
N ARG A 206 -20.07 3.40 5.26
CA ARG A 206 -20.25 3.90 3.88
C ARG A 206 -20.39 5.42 3.83
N GLN A 207 -21.10 6.01 4.78
CA GLN A 207 -21.29 7.46 4.85
C GLN A 207 -19.98 8.20 5.21
N VAL A 208 -19.24 7.66 6.17
CA VAL A 208 -18.03 8.30 6.69
C VAL A 208 -16.80 8.06 5.79
N MET A 209 -16.79 6.99 5.00
CA MET A 209 -15.68 6.65 4.11
C MET A 209 -15.26 7.81 3.20
N PHE A 210 -16.23 8.45 2.53
CA PHE A 210 -15.97 9.53 1.58
C PHE A 210 -15.33 10.76 2.23
N PHE A 211 -15.61 11.00 3.52
CA PHE A 211 -15.01 12.08 4.28
C PHE A 211 -13.51 11.87 4.51
N PHE A 212 -13.06 10.62 4.72
CA PHE A 212 -11.66 10.32 5.01
C PHE A 212 -10.76 10.22 3.77
N ILE A 213 -11.32 9.97 2.59
CA ILE A 213 -10.58 9.87 1.32
C ILE A 213 -9.64 11.09 1.09
N PRO A 214 -10.09 12.35 1.15
CA PRO A 214 -9.22 13.50 0.93
C PRO A 214 -8.07 13.58 1.94
N PHE A 215 -8.30 13.22 3.21
CA PHE A 215 -7.24 13.19 4.22
C PHE A 215 -6.17 12.14 3.90
N ILE A 216 -6.58 10.96 3.43
CA ILE A 216 -5.64 9.91 2.98
C ILE A 216 -4.82 10.41 1.79
N ILE A 217 -5.46 11.01 0.78
CA ILE A 217 -4.77 11.54 -0.41
C ILE A 217 -3.78 12.62 -0.01
N CYS A 218 -4.20 13.61 0.79
CA CYS A 218 -3.32 14.67 1.29
C CYS A 218 -2.12 14.10 2.06
N SER A 219 -2.36 13.11 2.93
CA SER A 219 -1.30 12.44 3.69
C SER A 219 -0.28 11.75 2.77
N ILE A 220 -0.74 11.05 1.71
CA ILE A 220 0.13 10.41 0.72
C ILE A 220 0.94 11.45 -0.05
N VAL A 221 0.30 12.48 -0.58
CA VAL A 221 0.94 13.55 -1.37
C VAL A 221 2.04 14.24 -0.57
N LEU A 222 1.75 14.65 0.67
CA LEU A 222 2.71 15.34 1.54
C LEU A 222 3.93 14.48 1.88
N GLY A 223 3.71 13.20 2.21
CA GLY A 223 4.81 12.32 2.57
C GLY A 223 5.64 11.88 1.35
N VAL A 224 5.03 11.60 0.20
CA VAL A 224 5.75 11.31 -1.06
C VAL A 224 6.59 12.52 -1.48
N TRP A 225 6.03 13.73 -1.40
CA TRP A 225 6.73 14.96 -1.71
C TRP A 225 7.94 15.18 -0.78
N SER A 226 7.78 14.97 0.54
CA SER A 226 8.89 15.05 1.50
C SER A 226 10.00 14.03 1.19
N LEU A 227 9.63 12.79 0.82
CA LEU A 227 10.60 11.77 0.44
C LEU A 227 11.34 12.14 -0.85
N GLN A 228 10.65 12.64 -1.88
CA GLN A 228 11.24 13.06 -3.15
C GLN A 228 12.29 14.16 -2.94
N ILE A 229 11.98 15.16 -2.12
CA ILE A 229 12.93 16.19 -1.73
C ILE A 229 14.14 15.56 -1.02
N THR A 230 13.90 14.68 -0.05
CA THR A 230 14.98 14.03 0.70
C THR A 230 15.91 13.25 -0.25
N VAL A 231 15.38 12.50 -1.22
CA VAL A 231 16.22 11.79 -2.20
C VAL A 231 17.06 12.76 -3.03
N ARG A 232 16.47 13.86 -3.52
CA ARG A 232 17.21 14.87 -4.28
C ARG A 232 18.32 15.51 -3.44
N MET A 233 18.04 15.84 -2.19
CA MET A 233 19.01 16.39 -1.23
C MET A 233 20.22 15.47 -1.09
N ILE A 234 19.97 14.19 -0.81
CA ILE A 234 21.03 13.21 -0.57
C ILE A 234 21.80 12.89 -1.86
N THR A 235 21.10 12.79 -3.00
CA THR A 235 21.71 12.53 -4.31
C THR A 235 22.65 13.66 -4.73
N LYS A 236 22.33 14.92 -4.41
CA LYS A 236 23.24 16.05 -4.67
C LYS A 236 24.54 15.96 -3.89
N VAL A 237 24.48 15.56 -2.62
CA VAL A 237 25.68 15.53 -1.76
C VAL A 237 26.53 14.30 -2.01
N ARG A 238 25.91 13.14 -2.23
CA ARG A 238 26.61 11.85 -2.28
C ARG A 238 26.47 11.08 -3.61
N GLY A 239 25.88 11.66 -4.65
CA GLY A 239 25.68 10.96 -5.92
C GLY A 239 24.51 9.97 -5.89
N ASP A 240 24.23 9.34 -7.03
CA ASP A 240 23.06 8.46 -7.19
C ASP A 240 23.39 7.01 -6.82
N TYR A 241 23.30 6.66 -5.54
CA TYR A 241 23.46 5.28 -5.02
C TYR A 241 22.27 4.36 -5.35
N GLN A 242 21.75 4.48 -6.58
CA GLN A 242 20.50 3.87 -7.02
C GLN A 242 19.33 4.23 -6.08
N LEU A 243 19.43 5.37 -5.38
CA LEU A 243 18.40 5.83 -4.44
C LEU A 243 17.10 6.09 -5.16
N ARG A 244 17.20 6.61 -6.40
CA ARG A 244 16.04 6.80 -7.29
C ARG A 244 15.37 5.47 -7.65
N LYS A 245 16.13 4.39 -7.90
CA LYS A 245 15.58 3.05 -8.18
C LYS A 245 14.86 2.48 -6.95
N LYS A 246 15.44 2.63 -5.76
CA LYS A 246 14.82 2.18 -4.49
C LYS A 246 13.54 2.95 -4.18
N MET A 247 13.55 4.27 -4.37
CA MET A 247 12.37 5.11 -4.24
C MET A 247 11.29 4.75 -5.26
N PHE A 248 11.68 4.50 -6.52
CA PHE A 248 10.76 4.09 -7.56
C PHE A 248 10.07 2.76 -7.21
N CYS A 249 10.80 1.76 -6.70
CA CYS A 249 10.20 0.50 -6.25
C CYS A 249 9.17 0.73 -5.14
N LEU A 250 9.48 1.56 -4.15
CA LEU A 250 8.57 1.89 -3.06
C LEU A 250 7.31 2.61 -3.57
N GLN A 251 7.46 3.59 -4.46
CA GLN A 251 6.34 4.34 -5.04
C GLN A 251 5.49 3.50 -5.97
N LEU A 252 6.12 2.64 -6.79
CA LEU A 252 5.45 1.72 -7.70
C LEU A 252 4.50 0.81 -6.93
N VAL A 253 4.91 0.29 -5.78
CA VAL A 253 4.04 -0.52 -4.92
C VAL A 253 2.82 0.22 -4.43
N VAL A 254 3.02 1.44 -3.89
CA VAL A 254 1.89 2.26 -3.42
C VAL A 254 0.96 2.59 -4.58
N MET A 255 1.52 2.93 -5.74
CA MET A 255 0.75 3.26 -6.94
C MET A 255 -0.04 2.07 -7.45
N LEU A 256 0.58 0.91 -7.64
CA LEU A 256 -0.06 -0.30 -8.13
C LEU A 256 -1.20 -0.71 -7.20
N CYS A 257 -0.95 -0.83 -5.89
CA CYS A 257 -1.99 -1.24 -4.94
C CYS A 257 -3.15 -0.23 -4.86
N LYS A 258 -2.89 1.08 -4.94
CA LYS A 258 -3.98 2.09 -4.92
C LYS A 258 -4.76 2.12 -6.23
N LEU A 259 -4.08 2.02 -7.36
CA LEU A 259 -4.70 1.99 -8.68
C LEU A 259 -5.55 0.74 -8.87
N GLN A 260 -5.05 -0.42 -8.43
CA GLN A 260 -5.80 -1.67 -8.40
C GLN A 260 -7.13 -1.50 -7.66
N TYR A 261 -7.10 -0.94 -6.45
CA TYR A 261 -8.31 -0.72 -5.68
C TYR A 261 -9.30 0.25 -6.33
N LEU A 262 -8.82 1.23 -7.10
CA LEU A 262 -9.69 2.16 -7.80
C LEU A 262 -10.32 1.53 -9.05
N VAL A 263 -9.51 0.85 -9.86
CA VAL A 263 -9.92 0.33 -11.17
C VAL A 263 -10.61 -1.02 -11.04
N LEU A 264 -9.98 -1.97 -10.34
CA LEU A 264 -10.47 -3.35 -10.26
C LEU A 264 -11.70 -3.45 -9.39
N TYR A 265 -11.83 -2.62 -8.36
CA TYR A 265 -13.01 -2.67 -7.51
C TYR A 265 -14.29 -2.35 -8.28
N ASP A 266 -14.25 -1.33 -9.16
CA ASP A 266 -15.37 -0.87 -9.97
C ASP A 266 -15.62 -1.81 -11.17
N GLN A 267 -14.56 -2.21 -11.88
CA GLN A 267 -14.66 -3.15 -13.00
C GLN A 267 -15.21 -4.51 -12.56
N LEU A 268 -14.73 -5.05 -11.44
CA LEU A 268 -15.27 -6.32 -10.92
C LEU A 268 -16.67 -6.15 -10.36
N ASP A 269 -17.09 -4.96 -9.88
CA ASP A 269 -18.49 -4.74 -9.48
C ASP A 269 -19.47 -4.89 -10.66
N SER A 270 -19.02 -4.56 -11.87
CA SER A 270 -19.83 -4.65 -13.09
C SER A 270 -19.97 -6.07 -13.66
N ILE A 271 -19.11 -7.01 -13.22
CA ILE A 271 -19.13 -8.39 -13.70
C ILE A 271 -19.69 -9.26 -12.58
N GLN A 272 -20.90 -9.77 -12.74
CA GLN A 272 -21.49 -10.68 -11.76
C GLN A 272 -20.73 -12.02 -11.77
N MET A 273 -19.79 -12.21 -10.84
CA MET A 273 -19.12 -13.51 -10.62
C MET A 273 -19.78 -14.22 -9.44
N GLY A 274 -20.35 -15.42 -9.66
CA GLY A 274 -21.12 -16.12 -8.62
C GLY A 274 -22.49 -15.49 -8.36
N GLY A 275 -23.26 -16.04 -7.41
CA GLY A 275 -24.64 -15.60 -7.26
C GLY A 275 -25.41 -16.05 -6.01
N GLU A 276 -24.90 -16.98 -5.21
CA GLU A 276 -25.57 -17.40 -3.98
C GLU A 276 -24.57 -17.56 -2.83
N TYR A 277 -25.00 -17.15 -1.63
CA TYR A 277 -24.29 -17.41 -0.37
C TYR A 277 -24.05 -18.92 -0.22
N PRO A 278 -22.87 -19.39 0.24
CA PRO A 278 -21.79 -18.65 0.93
C PRO A 278 -20.64 -18.15 0.06
N ILE A 279 -20.50 -18.63 -1.19
CA ILE A 279 -19.44 -18.20 -2.11
C ILE A 279 -19.95 -17.06 -2.99
N ASN A 280 -20.04 -15.90 -2.34
CA ASN A 280 -20.56 -14.69 -2.94
C ASN A 280 -19.59 -14.02 -3.92
N HIS A 281 -20.14 -13.12 -4.74
CA HIS A 281 -19.39 -12.27 -5.65
C HIS A 281 -18.23 -11.52 -4.98
N THR A 282 -18.45 -11.07 -3.74
CA THR A 282 -17.44 -10.39 -2.91
C THR A 282 -16.20 -11.26 -2.67
N VAL A 283 -16.37 -12.57 -2.46
CA VAL A 283 -15.27 -13.51 -2.18
C VAL A 283 -14.40 -13.72 -3.42
N TYR A 284 -15.03 -13.87 -4.60
CA TYR A 284 -14.30 -13.97 -5.88
C TYR A 284 -13.51 -12.71 -6.18
N LYS A 285 -14.16 -11.54 -6.05
CA LYS A 285 -13.53 -10.23 -6.24
C LYS A 285 -12.32 -10.02 -5.34
N GLN A 286 -12.47 -10.33 -4.05
CA GLN A 286 -11.37 -10.22 -3.08
C GLN A 286 -10.24 -11.20 -3.39
N THR A 287 -10.56 -12.44 -3.79
CA THR A 287 -9.56 -13.44 -4.16
C THR A 287 -8.72 -12.98 -5.34
N ILE A 288 -9.36 -12.47 -6.41
CA ILE A 288 -8.66 -11.97 -7.60
C ILE A 288 -7.74 -10.80 -7.25
N ILE A 289 -8.23 -9.83 -6.48
CA ILE A 289 -7.44 -8.66 -6.06
C ILE A 289 -6.22 -9.12 -5.24
N ASN A 290 -6.39 -10.03 -4.29
CA ASN A 290 -5.28 -10.50 -3.44
C ASN A 290 -4.25 -11.34 -4.19
N ILE A 291 -4.66 -12.14 -5.19
CA ILE A 291 -3.71 -12.82 -6.08
C ILE A 291 -2.89 -11.81 -6.87
N LEU A 292 -3.52 -10.74 -7.39
CA LEU A 292 -2.79 -9.73 -8.13
C LEU A 292 -1.79 -8.98 -7.23
N ILE A 293 -2.17 -8.64 -6.00
CA ILE A 293 -1.25 -8.09 -4.99
C ILE A 293 -0.06 -9.04 -4.77
N LEU A 294 -0.29 -10.36 -4.65
CA LEU A 294 0.78 -11.34 -4.48
C LEU A 294 1.76 -11.35 -5.65
N VAL A 295 1.25 -11.36 -6.89
CA VAL A 295 2.07 -11.28 -8.10
C VAL A 295 2.91 -9.99 -8.09
N GLU A 296 2.31 -8.85 -7.76
CA GLU A 296 3.02 -7.58 -7.67
C GLU A 296 4.10 -7.56 -6.59
N MET A 297 3.83 -8.13 -5.41
CA MET A 297 4.83 -8.20 -4.34
C MET A 297 6.04 -9.05 -4.76
N VAL A 298 5.84 -10.11 -5.56
CA VAL A 298 6.93 -10.90 -6.15
C VAL A 298 7.72 -10.08 -7.18
N LEU A 299 7.02 -9.40 -8.10
CA LEU A 299 7.69 -8.59 -9.12
C LEU A 299 8.51 -7.45 -8.49
N VAL A 300 7.94 -6.75 -7.51
CA VAL A 300 8.66 -5.66 -6.85
C VAL A 300 9.75 -6.17 -5.93
N SER A 301 9.60 -7.32 -5.27
CA SER A 301 10.70 -7.88 -4.48
C SER A 301 11.89 -8.27 -5.37
N MET A 302 11.66 -8.76 -6.59
CA MET A 302 12.69 -8.97 -7.60
C MET A 302 13.34 -7.66 -8.07
N MET A 303 12.54 -6.62 -8.34
CA MET A 303 13.08 -5.29 -8.70
C MET A 303 13.90 -4.67 -7.57
N ALA A 304 13.40 -4.75 -6.33
CA ALA A 304 14.10 -4.29 -5.15
C ALA A 304 15.42 -5.04 -4.99
N GLN A 305 15.42 -6.36 -5.14
CA GLN A 305 16.63 -7.17 -5.12
C GLN A 305 17.65 -6.73 -6.18
N SER A 306 17.20 -6.37 -7.39
CA SER A 306 18.07 -5.79 -8.43
C SER A 306 18.65 -4.44 -8.00
N ALA A 307 17.89 -3.59 -7.31
CA ALA A 307 18.36 -2.31 -6.79
C ALA A 307 19.39 -2.42 -5.64
N TYR A 308 19.52 -3.61 -5.05
CA TYR A 308 20.56 -3.94 -4.06
C TYR A 308 21.67 -4.85 -4.61
N ARG A 309 21.68 -5.13 -5.92
CA ARG A 309 22.66 -6.04 -6.55
C ARG A 309 24.08 -5.49 -6.55
N THR A 310 24.23 -4.19 -6.73
CA THR A 310 25.54 -3.53 -6.64
C THR A 310 25.83 -3.23 -5.17
N PRO A 311 26.94 -3.74 -4.59
CA PRO A 311 27.29 -3.47 -3.21
C PRO A 311 27.47 -1.96 -3.01
N VAL A 312 26.85 -1.45 -1.93
CA VAL A 312 26.83 -0.01 -1.63
C VAL A 312 28.25 0.55 -1.47
N GLN A 313 29.18 -0.24 -0.94
CA GLN A 313 30.59 0.14 -0.78
C GLN A 313 31.26 0.46 -2.13
N VAL A 314 31.06 -0.38 -3.15
CA VAL A 314 31.59 -0.12 -4.50
C VAL A 314 31.02 1.17 -5.09
N GLN A 315 29.74 1.46 -4.84
CA GLN A 315 29.16 2.72 -5.30
C GLN A 315 29.74 3.95 -4.56
N ILE A 316 30.04 3.82 -3.26
CA ILE A 316 30.69 4.88 -2.48
C ILE A 316 32.10 5.13 -3.00
N ASP A 317 32.85 4.07 -3.30
CA ASP A 317 34.23 4.16 -3.80
C ASP A 317 34.27 4.76 -5.21
N GLU A 318 33.37 4.36 -6.12
CA GLU A 318 33.28 4.93 -7.48
C GLU A 318 32.96 6.43 -7.45
N VAL A 319 31.99 6.85 -6.63
CA VAL A 319 31.62 8.28 -6.52
C VAL A 319 32.74 9.09 -5.87
N ASN A 320 33.42 8.55 -4.85
CA ASN A 320 34.57 9.22 -4.26
C ASN A 320 35.69 9.41 -5.27
N LYS A 321 35.96 8.39 -6.10
CA LYS A 321 36.95 8.45 -7.18
C LYS A 321 36.58 9.50 -8.24
N GLU A 322 35.31 9.59 -8.63
CA GLU A 322 34.83 10.58 -9.60
C GLU A 322 34.98 12.03 -9.07
N LYS A 323 34.74 12.24 -7.77
CA LYS A 323 34.94 13.53 -7.09
C LYS A 323 36.41 13.94 -6.98
N GLU A 324 37.33 12.98 -6.83
CA GLU A 324 38.77 13.26 -6.87
C GLU A 324 39.20 13.71 -8.26
N VAL A 325 38.72 13.04 -9.32
CA VAL A 325 39.04 13.39 -10.71
C VAL A 325 38.53 14.77 -11.10
N THR A 326 37.37 15.21 -10.60
CA THR A 326 36.79 16.53 -10.92
C THR A 326 37.40 17.70 -10.12
N ARG A 327 38.25 17.43 -9.12
CA ARG A 327 38.98 18.48 -8.37
C ARG A 327 40.36 18.80 -8.93
N ILE A 328 40.83 18.06 -9.92
CA ILE A 328 42.13 18.24 -10.61
C ILE A 328 41.90 19.10 -11.86
#